data_AF-A0A1B8FSZ1-F1
#
_entry.id   AF-A0A1B8FSZ1-F1
#
_cell.length_a   1.000
_cell.length_b   1.000
_cell.length_c   1.000
_cell.angle_alpha   90.00
_cell.angle_beta   90.00
_cell.angle_gamma   90.00
#
_symmetry.space_group_name_H-M   'P 1'
#
loop_
_entity.id
_entity.type
_entity.pdbx_description
1 polymer ?
#
loop_
_entity_poly.entity_id
_entity_poly.type
_entity_poly.pdbx_seq_one_letter_code
_entity_poly.pdbx_strand_id
1 'polypeptide(L)'
;MRLYSKAQKIENTSTPQLPGKSYFHCEKGLEEWEERIPTLLSSPSRNRFHEWSSETKTHLNKAQLKELKASMIYKRLQESQKSRVRSRKSLNPGGPLTVEDAWEKIRVKELKEKNEAIRRAEKAIQDSIRKAQNVLNRQGIDARKAERERKKVVQAMESRREYISIELLTPIRDPTKNPTIEELESLQPHPSLTQALNELRPIPIDPQLFDDDELQLKRQLLGESDDEIEFQLSRQEPRSPSIPNESDDVASESGDSEASIDSVARNADFIRL
;
A
#
# COMPACT_ATOMS: atom_id res chain seq x y z
N MET A 1 -48.85 -16.23 24.25
CA MET A 1 -48.56 -16.33 22.81
C MET A 1 -48.20 -14.96 22.27
N ARG A 2 -47.00 -14.76 21.72
CA ARG A 2 -46.64 -13.50 21.04
C ARG A 2 -47.08 -13.59 19.58
N LEU A 3 -48.03 -12.75 19.19
CA LEU A 3 -48.50 -12.64 17.81
C LEU A 3 -47.46 -11.83 17.02
N TYR A 4 -46.78 -12.48 16.08
CA TYR A 4 -45.93 -11.79 15.12
C TYR A 4 -46.82 -11.15 14.05
N SER A 5 -46.88 -9.82 14.01
CA SER A 5 -47.49 -9.08 12.91
C SER A 5 -46.65 -9.24 11.64
N LYS A 6 -47.28 -9.62 10.52
CA LYS A 6 -46.65 -9.66 9.19
C LYS A 6 -45.97 -8.32 8.89
N ALA A 7 -44.76 -8.39 8.36
CA ALA A 7 -44.04 -7.22 7.85
C ALA A 7 -44.90 -6.53 6.78
N GLN A 8 -45.33 -5.29 7.07
CA GLN A 8 -46.00 -4.45 6.09
C GLN A 8 -45.03 -4.21 4.93
N LYS A 9 -45.50 -4.52 3.72
CA LYS A 9 -44.78 -4.27 2.48
C LYS A 9 -44.62 -2.75 2.39
N ILE A 10 -43.40 -2.26 2.53
CA ILE A 10 -43.11 -0.83 2.34
C ILE A 10 -43.41 -0.58 0.86
N GLU A 11 -44.54 0.06 0.60
CA GLU A 11 -44.85 0.59 -0.72
C GLU A 11 -43.78 1.63 -1.02
N ASN A 12 -42.97 1.35 -2.04
CA ASN A 12 -42.01 2.30 -2.56
C ASN A 12 -42.79 3.50 -3.07
N THR A 13 -42.90 4.55 -2.25
CA THR A 13 -43.34 5.86 -2.71
C THR A 13 -42.34 6.29 -3.78
N SER A 14 -42.75 6.15 -5.03
CA SER A 14 -42.01 6.58 -6.21
C SER A 14 -41.62 8.04 -6.02
N THR A 15 -40.35 8.28 -5.75
CA THR A 15 -39.76 9.61 -5.81
C THR A 15 -39.93 10.08 -7.25
N PRO A 16 -40.55 11.24 -7.52
CA PRO A 16 -40.66 11.74 -8.88
C PRO A 16 -39.25 11.92 -9.44
N GLN A 17 -38.90 11.11 -10.44
CA GLN A 17 -37.66 11.28 -11.19
C GLN A 17 -37.79 12.55 -12.02
N LEU A 18 -37.25 13.65 -11.48
CA LEU A 18 -37.07 14.87 -12.24
C LEU A 18 -36.02 14.62 -13.33
N PRO A 19 -36.25 15.08 -14.58
CA PRO A 19 -35.30 14.90 -15.65
C PRO A 19 -33.98 15.66 -15.37
N GLY A 20 -32.91 14.89 -15.14
CA GLY A 20 -31.68 14.95 -15.94
C GLY A 20 -30.81 16.21 -15.89
N LYS A 21 -30.71 16.93 -14.78
CA LYS A 21 -29.63 17.92 -14.59
C LYS A 21 -28.92 17.65 -13.27
N SER A 22 -27.69 17.13 -13.36
CA SER A 22 -26.80 16.96 -12.21
C SER A 22 -26.58 18.31 -11.52
N TYR A 23 -26.34 18.33 -10.21
CA TYR A 23 -25.96 19.52 -9.43
C TYR A 23 -24.96 20.40 -10.21
N PHE A 24 -23.93 19.76 -10.77
CA PHE A 24 -22.87 20.40 -11.57
C PHE A 24 -23.39 21.11 -12.82
N HIS A 25 -24.44 20.59 -13.45
CA HIS A 25 -25.04 21.24 -14.62
C HIS A 25 -25.81 22.50 -14.24
N CYS A 26 -26.49 22.49 -13.08
CA CYS A 26 -27.20 23.67 -12.57
C CYS A 26 -26.22 24.74 -12.06
N GLU A 27 -25.15 24.33 -11.38
CA GLU A 27 -24.08 25.22 -10.92
C GLU A 27 -23.37 25.89 -12.09
N LYS A 28 -22.91 25.11 -13.08
CA LYS A 28 -22.25 25.63 -14.28
C LYS A 28 -23.14 26.58 -15.08
N GLY A 29 -24.44 26.26 -15.19
CA GLY A 29 -25.40 27.15 -15.82
C GLY A 29 -25.53 28.47 -15.06
N LEU A 30 -25.56 28.43 -13.73
CA LEU A 30 -25.65 29.62 -12.90
C LEU A 30 -24.39 30.50 -13.00
N GLU A 31 -23.20 29.89 -13.05
CA GLU A 31 -21.92 30.59 -13.29
C GLU A 31 -21.90 31.27 -14.66
N GLU A 32 -22.31 30.57 -15.72
CA GLU A 32 -22.37 31.12 -17.08
C GLU A 32 -23.29 32.35 -17.18
N TRP A 33 -24.43 32.33 -16.48
CA TRP A 33 -25.35 33.46 -16.44
C TRP A 33 -24.85 34.59 -15.53
N GLU A 34 -24.09 34.27 -14.48
CA GLU A 34 -23.50 35.26 -13.58
C GLU A 34 -22.44 36.12 -14.28
N GLU A 35 -21.71 35.57 -15.26
CA GLU A 35 -20.75 36.35 -16.06
C GLU A 35 -21.45 37.25 -17.09
N ARG A 36 -22.55 36.79 -17.70
CA ARG A 36 -23.18 37.49 -18.86
C ARG A 36 -24.21 38.54 -18.45
N ILE A 37 -25.08 38.24 -17.49
CA ILE A 37 -26.26 39.07 -17.17
C ILE A 37 -25.89 40.43 -16.55
N PRO A 38 -24.92 40.55 -15.63
CA PRO A 38 -24.58 41.83 -15.00
C PRO A 38 -24.17 42.95 -15.97
N THR A 39 -23.69 42.60 -17.17
CA THR A 39 -23.30 43.56 -18.21
C THR A 39 -24.49 44.20 -18.91
N LEU A 40 -25.66 43.56 -18.87
CA LEU A 40 -26.88 43.97 -19.56
C LEU A 40 -27.89 44.66 -18.62
N LEU A 41 -27.65 44.64 -17.31
CA LEU A 41 -28.57 45.15 -16.30
C LEU A 41 -28.14 46.53 -15.75
N SER A 42 -29.14 47.35 -15.41
CA SER A 42 -28.91 48.58 -14.64
C SER A 42 -28.45 48.27 -13.21
N SER A 43 -27.80 49.24 -12.54
CA SER A 43 -27.19 49.02 -11.22
C SER A 43 -28.13 48.42 -10.16
N PRO A 44 -29.40 48.86 -10.00
CA PRO A 44 -30.31 48.26 -9.02
C PRO A 44 -30.72 46.82 -9.37
N SER A 45 -30.94 46.54 -10.66
CA SER A 45 -31.30 45.20 -11.14
C SER A 45 -30.13 44.22 -11.04
N ARG A 46 -28.90 44.70 -11.28
CA ARG A 46 -27.67 43.93 -11.11
C ARG A 46 -27.47 43.49 -9.66
N ASN A 47 -27.70 44.38 -8.69
CA ASN A 47 -27.58 44.04 -7.27
C ASN A 47 -28.59 42.94 -6.87
N ARG A 48 -29.85 43.08 -7.30
CA ARG A 48 -30.88 42.05 -7.08
C ARG A 48 -30.52 40.70 -7.71
N PHE A 49 -29.93 40.74 -8.91
CA PHE A 49 -29.46 39.54 -9.58
C PHE A 49 -28.31 38.85 -8.81
N HIS A 50 -27.35 39.61 -8.27
CA HIS A 50 -26.29 39.05 -7.42
C HIS A 50 -26.81 38.47 -6.11
N GLU A 51 -27.76 39.15 -5.46
CA GLU A 51 -28.42 38.62 -4.26
C GLU A 51 -29.12 37.29 -4.58
N TRP A 52 -29.91 37.26 -5.66
CA TRP A 52 -30.58 36.04 -6.13
C TRP A 52 -29.60 34.92 -6.50
N SER A 53 -28.52 35.22 -7.22
CA SER A 53 -27.52 34.20 -7.61
C SER A 53 -26.84 33.62 -6.38
N SER A 54 -26.47 34.46 -5.41
CA SER A 54 -25.86 34.07 -4.14
C SER A 54 -26.79 33.19 -3.29
N GLU A 55 -28.06 33.58 -3.16
CA GLU A 55 -29.07 32.79 -2.44
C GLU A 55 -29.31 31.44 -3.11
N THR A 56 -29.38 31.43 -4.45
CA THR A 56 -29.58 30.22 -5.24
C THR A 56 -28.39 29.26 -5.09
N LYS A 57 -27.14 29.76 -5.17
CA LYS A 57 -25.94 28.97 -4.88
C LYS A 57 -25.98 28.39 -3.48
N THR A 58 -26.39 29.18 -2.49
CA THR A 58 -26.51 28.72 -1.09
C THR A 58 -27.53 27.60 -0.95
N HIS A 59 -28.68 27.72 -1.62
CA HIS A 59 -29.70 26.67 -1.62
C HIS A 59 -29.25 25.40 -2.35
N LEU A 60 -28.55 25.54 -3.46
CA LEU A 60 -28.00 24.42 -4.23
C LEU A 60 -26.98 23.65 -3.38
N ASN A 61 -26.04 24.35 -2.74
CA ASN A 61 -25.06 23.76 -1.81
C ASN A 61 -25.73 23.02 -0.64
N LYS A 62 -26.76 23.62 -0.05
CA LYS A 62 -27.55 22.97 1.02
C LYS A 62 -28.22 21.68 0.53
N ALA A 63 -28.72 21.65 -0.71
CA ALA A 63 -29.33 20.46 -1.29
C ALA A 63 -28.29 19.35 -1.51
N GLN A 64 -27.14 19.67 -2.09
CA GLN A 64 -26.03 18.73 -2.28
C GLN A 64 -25.56 18.14 -0.95
N LEU A 65 -25.41 18.98 0.08
CA LEU A 65 -25.03 18.52 1.42
C LEU A 65 -26.06 17.54 2.01
N LYS A 66 -27.37 17.78 1.79
CA LYS A 66 -28.42 16.86 2.24
C LYS A 66 -28.36 15.52 1.49
N GLU A 67 -28.13 15.55 0.18
CA GLU A 67 -27.99 14.34 -0.63
C GLU A 67 -26.78 13.50 -0.20
N LEU A 68 -25.62 14.15 0.01
CA LEU A 68 -24.43 13.48 0.53
C LEU A 68 -24.67 12.87 1.90
N LYS A 69 -25.31 13.61 2.82
CA LYS A 69 -25.67 13.09 4.15
C LYS A 69 -26.59 11.87 4.04
N ALA A 70 -27.61 11.91 3.19
CA ALA A 70 -28.50 10.77 2.96
C ALA A 70 -27.72 9.56 2.43
N SER A 71 -26.89 9.75 1.40
CA SER A 71 -26.03 8.70 0.83
C SER A 71 -25.11 8.06 1.88
N MET A 72 -24.48 8.87 2.74
CA MET A 72 -23.64 8.38 3.85
C MET A 72 -24.45 7.54 4.85
N ILE A 73 -25.66 7.99 5.23
CA ILE A 73 -26.53 7.24 6.15
C ILE A 73 -26.94 5.91 5.52
N TYR A 74 -27.32 5.88 4.25
CA TYR A 74 -27.66 4.64 3.55
C TYR A 74 -26.49 3.66 3.51
N LYS A 75 -25.28 4.14 3.19
CA LYS A 75 -24.06 3.30 3.22
C LYS A 75 -23.80 2.72 4.60
N ARG A 76 -23.86 3.54 5.66
CA ARG A 76 -23.70 3.08 7.05
C ARG A 76 -24.75 2.06 7.44
N LEU A 77 -26.01 2.26 7.02
CA LEU A 77 -27.08 1.32 7.31
C LEU A 77 -26.87 -0.01 6.57
N GLN A 78 -26.43 0.02 5.32
CA GLN A 78 -26.07 -1.18 4.56
C GLN A 78 -24.88 -1.90 5.19
N GLU A 79 -23.83 -1.18 5.58
CA GLU A 79 -22.67 -1.74 6.28
C GLU A 79 -23.06 -2.33 7.63
N SER A 80 -23.92 -1.67 8.39
CA SER A 80 -24.47 -2.17 9.66
C SER A 80 -25.31 -3.43 9.45
N GLN A 81 -26.11 -3.51 8.39
CA GLN A 81 -26.84 -4.72 8.05
C GLN A 81 -25.91 -5.86 7.65
N LYS A 82 -24.92 -5.58 6.78
CA LYS A 82 -23.89 -6.55 6.37
C LYS A 82 -23.06 -7.03 7.56
N SER A 83 -22.66 -6.11 8.44
CA SER A 83 -21.91 -6.44 9.64
C SER A 83 -22.77 -7.24 10.62
N ARG A 84 -24.07 -6.94 10.77
CA ARG A 84 -24.99 -7.74 11.58
C ARG A 84 -25.19 -9.14 11.02
N VAL A 85 -25.27 -9.29 9.70
CA VAL A 85 -25.34 -10.60 9.04
C VAL A 85 -24.03 -11.36 9.22
N ARG A 86 -22.87 -10.71 9.07
CA ARG A 86 -21.53 -11.31 9.24
C ARG A 86 -21.17 -11.61 10.70
N SER A 87 -21.61 -10.76 11.63
CA SER A 87 -21.33 -10.82 13.07
C SER A 87 -22.21 -11.85 13.78
N ARG A 88 -23.44 -12.06 13.28
CA ARG A 88 -24.18 -13.28 13.59
C ARG A 88 -23.35 -14.46 13.09
N LYS A 89 -22.55 -15.02 13.99
CA LYS A 89 -21.91 -16.33 13.87
C LYS A 89 -23.02 -17.37 13.70
N SER A 90 -23.69 -17.42 12.55
CA SER A 90 -24.51 -18.56 12.22
C SER A 90 -23.53 -19.69 11.99
N LEU A 91 -23.45 -20.61 12.95
CA LEU A 91 -22.71 -21.86 12.78
C LEU A 91 -23.19 -22.60 11.52
N ASN A 92 -24.41 -22.33 11.03
CA ASN A 92 -25.00 -22.94 9.84
C ASN A 92 -25.87 -21.98 9.01
N PRO A 93 -25.53 -21.72 7.74
CA PRO A 93 -26.46 -21.13 6.78
C PRO A 93 -27.45 -22.15 6.20
N GLY A 94 -27.37 -23.43 6.54
CA GLY A 94 -28.30 -24.46 6.09
C GLY A 94 -28.22 -25.74 6.90
N GLY A 95 -29.33 -26.16 7.49
CA GLY A 95 -29.51 -27.49 8.08
C GLY A 95 -28.94 -27.72 9.48
N PRO A 96 -29.35 -28.83 10.13
CA PRO A 96 -28.73 -29.28 11.38
C PRO A 96 -27.26 -29.64 11.12
N LEU A 97 -26.37 -29.12 11.96
CA LEU A 97 -24.95 -29.41 11.92
C LEU A 97 -24.68 -30.53 12.90
N THR A 98 -24.07 -31.60 12.39
CA THR A 98 -23.56 -32.68 13.21
C THR A 98 -22.43 -32.14 14.08
N VAL A 99 -22.24 -32.73 15.27
CA VAL A 99 -21.22 -32.25 16.23
C VAL A 99 -19.83 -32.34 15.58
N GLU A 100 -19.56 -33.41 14.84
CA GLU A 100 -18.34 -33.69 14.09
C GLU A 100 -18.05 -32.58 13.07
N ASP A 101 -19.04 -32.17 12.28
CA ASP A 101 -18.91 -31.09 11.30
C ASP A 101 -18.59 -29.73 11.96
N ALA A 102 -19.06 -29.52 13.19
CA ALA A 102 -18.77 -28.31 13.95
C ALA A 102 -17.30 -28.30 14.42
N TRP A 103 -16.82 -29.43 14.95
CA TRP A 103 -15.42 -29.60 15.34
C TRP A 103 -14.47 -29.43 14.16
N GLU A 104 -14.81 -30.02 13.01
CA GLU A 104 -14.01 -29.91 11.80
C GLU A 104 -13.91 -28.47 11.30
N LYS A 105 -15.04 -27.75 11.27
CA LYS A 105 -15.05 -26.31 10.94
C LYS A 105 -14.21 -25.47 11.90
N ILE A 106 -14.19 -25.80 13.19
CA ILE A 106 -13.36 -25.12 14.18
C ILE A 106 -11.88 -25.41 13.87
N ARG A 107 -11.50 -26.67 13.65
CA ARG A 107 -10.13 -27.09 13.33
C ARG A 107 -9.61 -26.42 12.05
N VAL A 108 -10.37 -26.47 10.96
CA VAL A 108 -10.06 -25.78 9.69
C VAL A 108 -9.81 -24.29 9.92
N LYS A 109 -10.66 -23.65 10.72
CA LYS A 109 -10.56 -22.22 10.98
C LYS A 109 -9.32 -21.89 11.80
N GLU A 110 -9.02 -22.66 12.83
CA GLU A 110 -7.81 -22.48 13.65
C GLU A 110 -6.53 -22.69 12.83
N LEU A 111 -6.49 -23.70 11.96
CA LEU A 111 -5.38 -23.94 11.04
C LEU A 111 -5.18 -22.77 10.08
N LYS A 112 -6.27 -22.24 9.49
CA LYS A 112 -6.21 -21.05 8.63
C LYS A 112 -5.68 -19.84 9.37
N GLU A 113 -6.19 -19.56 10.57
CA GLU A 113 -5.76 -18.41 11.37
C GLU A 113 -4.28 -18.51 11.78
N LYS A 114 -3.81 -19.72 12.13
CA LYS A 114 -2.38 -20.00 12.41
C LYS A 114 -1.51 -19.76 11.17
N ASN A 115 -1.89 -20.33 10.02
CA ASN A 115 -1.13 -20.16 8.77
C ASN A 115 -1.09 -18.69 8.31
N GLU A 116 -2.21 -17.97 8.42
CA GLU A 116 -2.26 -16.54 8.13
C GLU A 116 -1.39 -15.71 9.10
N ALA A 117 -1.29 -16.12 10.36
CA ALA A 117 -0.38 -15.49 11.32
C ALA A 117 1.09 -15.72 10.96
N ILE A 118 1.48 -16.95 10.62
CA ILE A 118 2.83 -17.30 10.15
C ILE A 118 3.19 -16.49 8.91
N ARG A 119 2.32 -16.48 7.89
CA ARG A 119 2.53 -15.73 6.65
C ARG A 119 2.72 -14.23 6.91
N ARG A 120 1.97 -13.66 7.86
CA ARG A 120 2.13 -12.25 8.25
C ARG A 120 3.46 -11.99 8.94
N ALA A 121 3.89 -12.88 9.84
CA ALA A 121 5.17 -12.76 10.52
C ALA A 121 6.35 -12.87 9.55
N GLU A 122 6.32 -13.84 8.62
CA GLU A 122 7.32 -14.01 7.57
C GLU A 122 7.43 -12.78 6.67
N LYS A 123 6.27 -12.24 6.25
CA LYS A 123 6.24 -11.00 5.47
C LYS A 123 6.85 -9.83 6.23
N ALA A 124 6.57 -9.69 7.53
CA ALA A 124 7.12 -8.62 8.35
C ALA A 124 8.65 -8.72 8.46
N ILE A 125 9.19 -9.93 8.62
CA ILE A 125 10.64 -10.20 8.60
C ILE A 125 11.23 -9.79 7.24
N GLN A 126 10.64 -10.25 6.13
CA GLN A 126 11.13 -9.94 4.79
C GLN A 126 11.10 -8.43 4.50
N ASP A 127 10.03 -7.74 4.91
CA ASP A 127 9.89 -6.30 4.75
C ASP A 127 10.93 -5.54 5.59
N SER A 128 11.28 -6.03 6.79
CA SER A 128 12.34 -5.44 7.62
C SER A 128 13.72 -5.53 6.95
N ILE A 129 14.07 -6.70 6.40
CA ILE A 129 15.33 -6.93 5.68
C ILE A 129 15.40 -6.05 4.43
N ARG A 130 14.31 -5.99 3.65
CA ARG A 130 14.25 -5.15 2.44
C ARG A 130 14.43 -3.67 2.77
N LYS A 131 13.85 -3.20 3.88
CA LYS A 131 14.04 -1.82 4.35
C LYS A 131 15.50 -1.55 4.71
N ALA A 132 16.13 -2.44 5.47
CA ALA A 132 17.54 -2.30 5.84
C ALA A 132 18.46 -2.29 4.61
N GLN A 133 18.26 -3.22 3.66
CA GLN A 133 18.99 -3.24 2.39
C GLN A 133 18.83 -1.95 1.58
N ASN A 134 17.60 -1.42 1.51
CA ASN A 134 17.34 -0.16 0.80
C ASN A 134 18.06 1.03 1.45
N VAL A 135 18.14 1.07 2.79
CA VAL A 135 18.90 2.09 3.51
C VAL A 135 20.39 1.98 3.20
N LEU A 136 20.95 0.78 3.28
CA LEU A 136 22.36 0.53 2.97
C LEU A 136 22.70 0.92 1.52
N ASN A 137 21.84 0.55 0.56
CA ASN A 137 22.00 0.91 -0.85
C ASN A 137 21.98 2.41 -1.09
N ARG A 138 21.09 3.15 -0.42
CA ARG A 138 21.04 4.62 -0.51
C ARG A 138 22.33 5.25 0.02
N GLN A 139 22.78 4.82 1.20
CA GLN A 139 24.03 5.28 1.77
C GLN A 139 25.23 4.99 0.85
N GLY A 140 25.25 3.83 0.17
CA GLY A 140 26.29 3.51 -0.81
C GLY A 140 26.24 4.36 -2.07
N ILE A 141 25.05 4.73 -2.55
CA ILE A 141 24.90 5.68 -3.66
C ILE A 141 25.42 7.05 -3.25
N ASP A 142 25.06 7.53 -2.06
CA ASP A 142 25.47 8.83 -1.55
C ASP A 142 26.99 8.89 -1.32
N ALA A 143 27.58 7.85 -0.74
CA ALA A 143 29.03 7.73 -0.56
C ALA A 143 29.77 7.76 -1.90
N ARG A 144 29.28 7.04 -2.92
CA ARG A 144 29.87 7.09 -4.28
C ARG A 144 29.72 8.45 -4.94
N LYS A 145 28.68 9.21 -4.61
CA LYS A 145 28.46 10.57 -5.14
C LYS A 145 29.43 11.55 -4.46
N ALA A 146 29.52 11.49 -3.14
CA ALA A 146 30.47 12.27 -2.35
C ALA A 146 31.93 11.98 -2.74
N GLU A 147 32.29 10.71 -2.99
CA GLU A 147 33.64 10.35 -3.41
C GLU A 147 33.99 10.89 -4.82
N ARG A 148 33.01 10.93 -5.74
CA ARG A 148 33.18 11.58 -7.05
C ARG A 148 33.42 13.09 -6.90
N GLU A 149 32.68 13.73 -6.01
CA GLU A 149 32.84 15.17 -5.71
C GLU A 149 34.21 15.44 -5.06
N ARG A 150 34.62 14.64 -4.06
CA ARG A 150 35.95 14.71 -3.44
C ARG A 150 37.05 14.63 -4.49
N LYS A 151 37.01 13.61 -5.36
CA LYS A 151 37.99 13.42 -6.43
C LYS A 151 38.04 14.59 -7.40
N LYS A 152 36.88 15.17 -7.76
CA LYS A 152 36.82 16.35 -8.64
C LYS A 152 37.48 17.57 -8.01
N VAL A 153 37.25 17.80 -6.71
CA VAL A 153 37.88 18.91 -5.97
C VAL A 153 39.40 18.70 -5.86
N VAL A 154 39.84 17.49 -5.53
CA VAL A 154 41.26 17.14 -5.46
C VAL A 154 41.93 17.36 -6.80
N GLN A 155 41.36 16.84 -7.90
CA GLN A 155 41.90 17.01 -9.25
C GLN A 155 42.00 18.50 -9.66
N ALA A 156 41.01 19.32 -9.27
CA ALA A 156 41.03 20.76 -9.54
C ALA A 156 42.15 21.49 -8.77
N MET A 157 42.40 21.12 -7.51
CA MET A 157 43.52 21.68 -6.72
C MET A 157 44.88 21.22 -7.23
N GLU A 158 45.01 19.95 -7.62
CA GLU A 158 46.22 19.40 -8.25
C GLU A 158 46.54 20.14 -9.56
N SER A 159 45.53 20.41 -10.38
CA SER A 159 45.67 21.16 -11.64
C SER A 159 46.16 22.59 -11.40
N ARG A 160 45.77 23.21 -10.28
CA ARG A 160 46.22 24.55 -9.86
C ARG A 160 47.53 24.54 -9.07
N ARG A 161 48.07 23.35 -8.76
CA ARG A 161 49.22 23.14 -7.87
C ARG A 161 49.02 23.75 -6.47
N GLU A 162 47.78 23.75 -6.01
CA GLU A 162 47.40 24.19 -4.67
C GLU A 162 47.58 23.04 -3.65
N TYR A 163 47.74 23.38 -2.37
CA TYR A 163 47.86 22.38 -1.31
C TYR A 163 46.52 21.69 -1.06
N ILE A 164 46.51 20.35 -1.07
CA ILE A 164 45.31 19.55 -0.81
C ILE A 164 45.06 19.49 0.70
N SER A 165 43.89 19.93 1.13
CA SER A 165 43.48 19.84 2.54
C SER A 165 43.49 18.39 3.04
N ILE A 166 43.91 18.19 4.29
CA ILE A 166 44.05 16.86 4.93
C ILE A 166 42.75 16.06 4.87
N GLU A 167 41.60 16.72 5.03
CA GLU A 167 40.27 16.10 4.98
C GLU A 167 39.96 15.47 3.62
N LEU A 168 40.52 16.02 2.54
CA LEU A 168 40.31 15.54 1.19
C LEU A 168 41.31 14.46 0.79
N LEU A 169 42.30 14.13 1.62
CA LEU A 169 43.24 13.04 1.32
C LEU A 169 42.62 11.67 1.57
N THR A 170 41.68 11.56 2.52
CA THR A 170 41.05 10.29 2.89
C THR A 170 39.92 9.94 1.92
N PRO A 171 39.96 8.76 1.26
CA PRO A 171 38.83 8.27 0.46
C PRO A 171 37.58 8.04 1.31
N ILE A 172 36.42 8.40 0.77
CA ILE A 172 35.13 8.14 1.42
C ILE A 172 34.78 6.65 1.24
N ARG A 173 34.47 5.97 2.34
CA ARG A 173 34.08 4.55 2.35
C ARG A 173 32.70 4.36 1.70
N ASP A 174 32.58 3.35 0.84
CA ASP A 174 31.30 2.89 0.32
C ASP A 174 30.71 1.78 1.23
N PRO A 175 29.61 2.03 1.95
CA PRO A 175 28.99 1.06 2.85
C PRO A 175 28.43 -0.17 2.14
N THR A 176 28.18 -0.12 0.84
CA THR A 176 27.70 -1.29 0.09
C THR A 176 28.82 -2.25 -0.28
N LYS A 177 30.05 -1.76 -0.44
CA LYS A 177 31.21 -2.58 -0.81
C LYS A 177 31.96 -3.12 0.41
N ASN A 178 32.11 -2.28 1.42
CA ASN A 178 32.87 -2.61 2.63
C ASN A 178 32.00 -2.34 3.86
N PRO A 179 30.94 -3.13 4.09
CA PRO A 179 29.99 -2.90 5.18
C PRO A 179 30.66 -3.05 6.55
N THR A 180 30.30 -2.19 7.49
CA THR A 180 30.75 -2.28 8.89
C THR A 180 29.93 -3.35 9.62
N ILE A 181 30.47 -3.88 10.73
CA ILE A 181 29.78 -4.89 11.56
C ILE A 181 28.38 -4.41 11.97
N GLU A 182 28.24 -3.15 12.36
CA GLU A 182 26.96 -2.53 12.72
C GLU A 182 25.96 -2.51 11.54
N GLU A 183 26.46 -2.28 10.32
CA GLU A 183 25.63 -2.27 9.11
C GLU A 183 25.17 -3.68 8.75
N LEU A 184 26.02 -4.69 8.95
CA LEU A 184 25.65 -6.10 8.79
C LEU A 184 24.63 -6.54 9.83
N GLU A 185 24.76 -6.08 11.07
CA GLU A 185 23.77 -6.33 12.13
C GLU A 185 22.42 -5.68 11.79
N SER A 186 22.43 -4.47 11.22
CA SER A 186 21.20 -3.79 10.80
C SER A 186 20.43 -4.53 9.69
N LEU A 187 21.10 -5.39 8.92
CA LEU A 187 20.45 -6.23 7.90
C LEU A 187 19.71 -7.42 8.51
N GLN A 188 20.04 -7.80 9.74
CA GLN A 188 19.35 -8.88 10.43
C GLN A 188 17.96 -8.41 10.88
N PRO A 189 16.93 -9.26 10.75
CA PRO A 189 15.61 -8.94 11.26
C PRO A 189 15.65 -8.81 12.78
N HIS A 190 14.82 -7.91 13.32
CA HIS A 190 14.75 -7.69 14.76
C HIS A 190 14.41 -8.99 15.51
N PRO A 191 15.09 -9.31 16.63
CA PRO A 191 14.96 -10.60 17.32
C PRO A 191 13.53 -10.87 17.82
N SER A 192 12.73 -9.84 18.09
CA SER A 192 11.33 -10.03 18.47
C SER A 192 10.47 -10.60 17.33
N LEU A 193 10.78 -10.27 16.06
CA LEU A 193 10.04 -10.77 14.91
C LEU A 193 10.35 -12.26 14.66
N THR A 194 11.62 -12.63 14.79
CA THR A 194 12.05 -14.02 14.66
C THR A 194 11.51 -14.87 15.82
N GLN A 195 11.51 -14.34 17.05
CA GLN A 195 10.88 -15.01 18.19
C GLN A 195 9.37 -15.21 17.98
N ALA A 196 8.64 -14.18 17.56
CA ALA A 196 7.19 -14.29 17.31
C ALA A 196 6.88 -15.33 16.22
N LEU A 197 7.70 -15.42 15.17
CA LEU A 197 7.55 -16.44 14.14
C LEU A 197 7.81 -17.84 14.71
N ASN A 198 8.82 -18.02 15.56
CA ASN A 198 9.12 -19.31 16.18
C ASN A 198 8.01 -19.77 17.14
N GLU A 199 7.38 -18.85 17.87
CA GLU A 199 6.23 -19.14 18.73
C GLU A 199 4.97 -19.56 17.95
N LEU A 200 4.83 -19.06 16.72
CA LEU A 200 3.71 -19.41 15.83
C LEU A 200 3.94 -20.73 15.09
N ARG A 201 5.20 -21.13 14.88
CA ARG A 201 5.51 -22.42 14.24
C ARG A 201 5.27 -23.54 15.25
N PRO A 202 4.54 -24.60 14.86
CA PRO A 202 4.41 -25.77 15.73
C PRO A 202 5.81 -26.35 15.99
N ILE A 203 6.05 -26.78 17.24
CA ILE A 203 7.24 -27.56 17.61
C ILE A 203 7.30 -28.75 16.64
N PRO A 204 8.48 -29.15 16.13
CA PRO A 204 8.60 -30.37 15.33
C PRO A 204 8.18 -31.57 16.19
N ILE A 205 6.91 -31.95 16.08
CA ILE A 205 6.38 -33.22 16.58
C ILE A 205 6.66 -34.23 15.47
N ASP A 206 7.15 -35.40 15.87
CA ASP A 206 7.48 -36.53 15.00
C ASP A 206 6.40 -36.74 13.91
N PRO A 207 6.75 -36.76 12.61
CA PRO A 207 5.77 -36.86 11.51
C PRO A 207 4.85 -38.09 11.59
N GLN A 208 5.24 -39.10 12.38
CA GLN A 208 4.46 -40.32 12.61
C GLN A 208 3.31 -40.15 13.61
N LEU A 209 3.13 -38.97 14.21
CA LEU A 209 2.14 -38.70 15.25
C LEU A 209 0.92 -37.87 14.79
N PHE A 210 0.87 -37.50 13.51
CA PHE A 210 -0.30 -36.84 12.94
C PHE A 210 -1.29 -37.88 12.44
N ASP A 211 -2.57 -37.73 12.81
CA ASP A 211 -3.66 -38.47 12.16
C ASP A 211 -3.69 -38.07 10.68
N ASP A 212 -3.77 -39.04 9.76
CA ASP A 212 -3.72 -38.85 8.29
C ASP A 212 -4.70 -37.77 7.78
N ASP A 213 -5.80 -37.56 8.52
CA ASP A 213 -6.84 -36.56 8.23
C ASP A 213 -6.33 -35.11 8.37
N GLU A 214 -5.43 -34.81 9.32
CA GLU A 214 -4.90 -33.45 9.51
C GLU A 214 -3.94 -33.04 8.39
N LEU A 215 -3.17 -34.00 7.88
CA LEU A 215 -2.25 -33.80 6.76
C LEU A 215 -3.01 -33.56 5.45
N GLN A 216 -4.09 -34.31 5.22
CA GLN A 216 -4.94 -34.13 4.03
C GLN A 216 -5.67 -32.78 4.04
N LEU A 217 -6.19 -32.37 5.20
CA LEU A 217 -6.85 -31.08 5.38
C LEU A 217 -5.88 -29.92 5.16
N LYS A 218 -4.64 -30.05 5.65
CA LYS A 218 -3.57 -29.08 5.42
C LYS A 218 -3.25 -28.96 3.92
N ARG A 219 -3.09 -30.07 3.20
CA ARG A 219 -2.86 -30.06 1.73
C ARG A 219 -4.00 -29.41 0.96
N GLN A 220 -5.26 -29.76 1.26
CA GLN A 220 -6.43 -29.16 0.61
C GLN A 220 -6.56 -27.66 0.89
N LEU A 221 -6.14 -27.19 2.07
CA LEU A 221 -6.22 -25.77 2.43
C LEU A 221 -5.08 -24.92 1.89
N LEU A 222 -3.89 -25.49 1.73
CA LEU A 222 -2.73 -24.80 1.14
C LEU A 222 -2.77 -24.77 -0.40
N GLY A 223 -3.63 -25.57 -1.04
CA GLY A 223 -3.67 -25.64 -2.51
C GLY A 223 -2.34 -26.14 -3.09
N GLU A 224 -1.61 -26.94 -2.32
CA GLU A 224 -0.37 -27.59 -2.75
C GLU A 224 -0.75 -28.73 -3.69
N SER A 225 -0.82 -28.44 -4.99
CA SER A 225 -0.68 -29.46 -6.02
C SER A 225 0.72 -30.05 -5.92
N ASP A 226 0.84 -31.38 -6.05
CA ASP A 226 2.11 -32.12 -5.91
C ASP A 226 3.24 -31.62 -6.85
N ASP A 227 2.92 -30.76 -7.82
CA ASP A 227 3.86 -30.10 -8.74
C ASP A 227 4.78 -29.03 -8.07
N GLU A 228 4.46 -28.51 -6.88
CA GLU A 228 5.29 -27.46 -6.23
C GLU A 228 6.40 -28.02 -5.32
N ILE A 229 6.36 -29.32 -4.97
CA ILE A 229 7.37 -29.97 -4.12
C ILE A 229 8.67 -30.19 -4.91
N GLU A 230 8.60 -30.40 -6.22
CA GLU A 230 9.78 -30.58 -7.08
C GLU A 230 10.53 -29.27 -7.37
N PHE A 231 9.87 -28.11 -7.24
CA PHE A 231 10.47 -26.80 -7.53
C PHE A 231 11.27 -26.22 -6.36
N GLN A 232 11.06 -26.68 -5.12
CA GLN A 232 11.82 -26.21 -3.95
C GLN A 232 13.05 -27.06 -3.62
N LEU A 233 13.08 -28.35 -3.99
CA LEU A 233 14.26 -29.20 -3.80
C LEU A 233 15.37 -28.99 -4.83
N SER A 234 15.06 -28.45 -6.01
CA SER A 234 16.02 -28.22 -7.09
C SER A 234 16.81 -26.91 -6.98
N ARG A 235 16.57 -26.08 -5.95
CA ARG A 235 17.27 -24.81 -5.72
C ARG A 235 18.39 -24.85 -4.68
N GLN A 236 18.60 -25.99 -4.02
CA GLN A 236 19.75 -26.25 -3.13
C GLN A 236 20.83 -27.07 -3.85
N GLU A 237 21.37 -26.54 -4.95
CA GLU A 237 22.71 -26.90 -5.39
C GLU A 237 23.67 -25.80 -4.89
N PRO A 238 24.70 -26.12 -4.10
CA PRO A 238 25.66 -25.13 -3.64
C PRO A 238 26.49 -24.67 -4.85
N ARG A 239 26.22 -23.47 -5.35
CA ARG A 239 27.16 -22.78 -6.24
C ARG A 239 28.43 -22.47 -5.45
N SER A 240 29.43 -23.31 -5.63
CA SER A 240 30.83 -23.05 -5.26
C SER A 240 31.27 -21.66 -5.72
N PRO A 241 32.07 -20.94 -4.92
CA PRO A 241 32.58 -19.62 -5.30
C PRO A 241 33.65 -19.79 -6.37
N SER A 242 33.33 -19.42 -7.61
CA SER A 242 34.31 -19.31 -8.69
C SER A 242 35.18 -18.09 -8.46
N ILE A 243 36.48 -18.35 -8.30
CA ILE A 243 37.60 -17.40 -8.27
C ILE A 243 37.55 -16.50 -9.52
N PRO A 244 37.82 -15.19 -9.42
CA PRO A 244 37.88 -14.31 -10.59
C PRO A 244 39.20 -14.53 -11.34
N ASN A 245 39.11 -14.94 -12.60
CA ASN A 245 40.26 -14.97 -13.51
C ASN A 245 40.28 -13.67 -14.33
N GLU A 246 41.47 -13.07 -14.39
CA GLU A 246 41.84 -11.90 -15.19
C GLU A 246 41.83 -12.20 -16.70
N SER A 247 41.96 -11.12 -17.50
CA SER A 247 42.08 -11.04 -18.98
C SER A 247 40.74 -11.26 -19.73
N ASP A 248 40.32 -10.46 -20.71
CA ASP A 248 41.07 -9.70 -21.71
C ASP A 248 40.27 -8.48 -22.26
N ASP A 249 41.01 -7.56 -22.84
CA ASP A 249 40.60 -6.40 -23.63
C ASP A 249 39.55 -6.70 -24.72
N VAL A 250 38.56 -5.81 -24.86
CA VAL A 250 38.06 -5.38 -26.18
C VAL A 250 37.44 -3.99 -26.09
N ALA A 251 38.03 -3.07 -26.86
CA ALA A 251 37.48 -1.78 -27.20
C ALA A 251 36.18 -1.93 -28.02
N SER A 252 35.19 -1.07 -27.76
CA SER A 252 34.23 -0.65 -28.77
C SER A 252 33.66 0.72 -28.43
N GLU A 253 33.72 1.56 -29.45
CA GLU A 253 33.42 2.98 -29.46
C GLU A 253 31.92 3.28 -29.59
N SER A 254 31.60 4.51 -29.19
CA SER A 254 30.56 5.38 -29.74
C SER A 254 29.09 5.06 -29.45
N GLY A 255 28.34 6.13 -29.16
CA GLY A 255 26.90 6.11 -29.07
C GLY A 255 26.35 7.28 -28.27
N ASP A 256 26.47 8.48 -28.83
CA ASP A 256 25.81 9.70 -28.38
C ASP A 256 24.34 9.47 -28.02
N SER A 257 23.89 10.09 -26.92
CA SER A 257 22.50 10.55 -26.78
C SER A 257 22.42 11.59 -25.67
N GLU A 258 22.50 12.84 -26.12
CA GLU A 258 21.99 14.02 -25.44
C GLU A 258 20.47 13.90 -25.28
N ALA A 259 19.96 13.97 -24.05
CA ALA A 259 18.57 14.34 -23.82
C ALA A 259 18.41 14.98 -22.42
N SER A 260 18.25 16.30 -22.50
CA SER A 260 17.86 17.28 -21.48
C SER A 260 16.82 16.80 -20.47
N ILE A 261 17.07 17.07 -19.18
CA ILE A 261 16.02 17.20 -18.15
C ILE A 261 16.41 18.37 -17.25
N ASP A 262 16.28 19.59 -17.78
CA ASP A 262 16.18 20.80 -16.98
C ASP A 262 14.70 21.13 -16.72
N SER A 263 14.45 21.82 -15.61
CA SER A 263 13.18 22.44 -15.18
C SER A 263 12.10 21.50 -14.61
N VAL A 264 12.00 21.45 -13.28
CA VAL A 264 11.02 22.25 -12.50
C VAL A 264 11.38 22.09 -11.02
N ALA A 265 12.12 23.09 -10.52
CA ALA A 265 12.10 23.45 -9.12
C ALA A 265 10.90 24.38 -8.85
N ARG A 266 10.50 24.43 -7.58
CA ARG A 266 9.64 25.45 -6.92
C ARG A 266 8.13 25.20 -7.00
N ASN A 267 7.60 24.65 -5.90
CA ASN A 267 6.60 25.35 -5.08
C ASN A 267 6.58 24.69 -3.69
N ALA A 268 7.46 25.21 -2.83
CA ALA A 268 7.28 25.15 -1.39
C ALA A 268 6.54 26.44 -0.95
N ASP A 269 5.84 26.31 0.17
CA ASP A 269 5.23 27.34 1.02
C ASP A 269 3.72 27.57 0.92
N PHE A 270 3.19 27.92 2.09
CA PHE A 270 1.81 28.24 2.50
C PHE A 270 1.00 26.99 2.96
N ILE A 271 0.57 26.80 4.22
CA ILE A 271 0.36 27.70 5.37
C ILE A 271 0.40 26.86 6.67
N ARG A 272 1.10 27.35 7.71
CA ARG A 272 0.80 27.04 9.11
C ARG A 272 -0.27 28.02 9.59
N LEU A 273 -1.37 27.50 10.14
CA LEU A 273 -2.21 28.13 11.16
C LEU A 273 -2.77 27.03 12.05
#